data_AF-A0A2N0QPT7-F1
#
_entry.id   AF-A0A2N0QPT7-F1
#
_cell.length_a   1.000
_cell.length_b   1.000
_cell.length_c   1.000
_cell.angle_alpha   90.00
_cell.angle_beta   90.00
_cell.angle_gamma   90.00
#
_symmetry.space_group_name_H-M   'P 1'
#
loop_
_entity.id
_entity.type
_entity.pdbx_description
1 polymer ?
#
loop_
_entity_poly.entity_id
_entity_poly.type
_entity_poly.pdbx_seq_one_letter_code
_entity_poly.pdbx_strand_id
1 'polypeptide(L)' 'NNVKNAIISNIKNTSCAVHYYYTHGPYFGSDIIISATSGESVDYNNIWYRKSYYEKKIRDTEDPFLIEDYEVHQITKG' A
#
# COMPACT_ATOMS: atom_id res chain seq x y z
N ASN A 1 -7.43 -23.78 -1.97
CA ASN A 1 -7.73 -23.08 -3.24
C ASN A 1 -8.33 -21.69 -3.07
N ASN A 2 -8.84 -21.29 -1.89
CA ASN A 2 -9.57 -20.00 -1.76
C ASN A 2 -8.67 -18.75 -1.72
N VAL A 3 -7.49 -18.82 -1.10
CA VAL A 3 -6.58 -17.66 -0.98
C VAL A 3 -6.09 -17.18 -2.34
N LYS A 4 -5.76 -18.10 -3.26
CA LYS A 4 -5.28 -17.73 -4.61
C LYS A 4 -6.31 -16.91 -5.39
N ASN A 5 -7.59 -17.16 -5.17
CA ASN A 5 -8.67 -16.43 -5.84
C ASN A 5 -8.93 -15.05 -5.19
N ALA A 6 -8.49 -14.85 -3.95
CA ALA A 6 -8.59 -13.57 -3.24
C ALA A 6 -7.41 -12.62 -3.58
N ILE A 7 -6.38 -13.09 -4.28
CA ILE A 7 -5.25 -12.25 -4.68
C ILE A 7 -5.67 -11.34 -5.84
N ILE A 8 -5.79 -10.05 -5.55
CA ILE A 8 -6.14 -9.02 -6.53
C ILE A 8 -4.94 -8.73 -7.46
N SER A 9 -3.74 -8.60 -6.89
CA SER A 9 -2.50 -8.41 -7.66
C SER A 9 -1.27 -8.84 -6.87
N ASN A 10 -0.28 -9.41 -7.54
CA ASN A 10 1.05 -9.61 -6.97
C ASN A 10 1.94 -8.40 -7.24
N ILE A 11 3.00 -8.26 -6.44
CA ILE A 11 4.07 -7.30 -6.72
C ILE A 11 5.11 -7.90 -7.67
N LYS A 12 5.58 -7.10 -8.63
CA LYS A 12 6.62 -7.52 -9.58
C LYS A 12 8.03 -7.44 -8.99
N ASN A 13 8.32 -6.38 -8.25
CA ASN A 13 9.61 -6.19 -7.59
C ASN A 13 9.44 -6.25 -6.08
N THR A 14 9.82 -7.38 -5.48
CA THR A 14 9.67 -7.63 -4.05
C THR A 14 10.56 -6.73 -3.18
N SER A 15 11.63 -6.13 -3.72
CA SER A 15 12.45 -5.16 -2.96
C SER A 15 11.70 -3.86 -2.67
N CYS A 16 10.61 -3.60 -3.40
CA CYS A 16 9.72 -2.46 -3.19
C CYS A 16 8.41 -2.86 -2.48
N ALA A 17 8.28 -4.09 -1.97
CA ALA A 17 7.00 -4.60 -1.45
C ALA A 17 6.44 -3.78 -0.29
N VAL A 18 7.29 -3.45 0.67
CA VAL A 18 6.92 -2.64 1.82
C VAL A 18 8.10 -1.77 2.17
N HIS A 19 7.88 -0.46 2.23
CA HIS A 19 8.77 0.52 2.81
C HIS A 19 7.99 1.33 3.85
N TYR A 20 8.65 1.77 4.91
CA TYR A 20 8.03 2.63 5.92
C TYR A 20 9.11 3.53 6.52
N TYR A 21 8.71 4.70 7.00
CA TYR A 21 9.62 5.66 7.62
C TYR A 21 8.89 6.50 8.67
N TYR A 22 9.58 7.36 9.41
CA TYR A 22 8.90 8.18 10.41
C TYR A 22 7.99 9.26 9.80
N THR A 23 8.28 9.72 8.56
CA THR A 23 7.46 10.72 7.85
C THR A 23 6.31 10.13 7.05
N HIS A 24 6.22 8.81 6.90
CA HIS A 24 5.18 8.14 6.14
C HIS A 24 4.92 6.75 6.68
N GLY A 25 3.64 6.37 6.72
CA GLY A 25 3.23 5.03 7.07
C GLY A 25 3.66 4.00 6.02
N PRO A 26 2.88 2.91 5.86
CA PRO A 26 3.27 1.88 4.93
C PRO A 26 3.19 2.39 3.49
N TYR A 27 4.26 2.11 2.76
CA TYR A 27 4.46 2.43 1.36
C TYR A 27 4.55 1.10 0.61
N PHE A 28 3.44 0.69 -0.02
CA PHE A 28 3.33 -0.61 -0.68
C PHE A 28 3.64 -0.46 -2.17
N GLY A 29 4.86 -0.82 -2.57
CA GLY A 29 5.41 -0.29 -3.81
C GLY A 29 5.46 1.24 -3.74
N SER A 30 5.55 1.88 -4.90
CA SER A 30 5.07 3.27 -5.01
C SER A 30 3.63 3.29 -5.52
N ASP A 31 2.84 2.29 -5.12
CA ASP A 31 1.48 2.09 -5.62
C ASP A 31 0.45 2.53 -4.61
N ILE A 32 0.55 2.09 -3.35
CA ILE A 32 -0.25 2.62 -2.24
C ILE A 32 0.66 3.41 -1.33
N ILE A 33 0.38 4.70 -1.20
CA ILE A 33 1.14 5.64 -0.40
C ILE A 33 0.25 6.11 0.73
N ILE A 34 0.70 5.92 1.97
CA ILE A 34 0.04 6.46 3.17
C ILE A 34 1.07 7.34 3.88
N SER A 35 0.90 8.66 3.86
CA SER A 35 1.86 9.59 4.46
C SER A 35 1.21 10.80 5.11
N ALA A 36 2.02 11.51 5.90
CA ALA A 36 1.68 12.79 6.49
C ALA A 36 2.36 13.91 5.69
N THR A 37 1.59 14.90 5.23
CA THR A 37 2.16 16.03 4.48
C THR A 37 2.99 16.98 5.32
N SER A 38 2.77 16.98 6.64
CA SER A 38 3.26 18.02 7.55
C SER A 38 4.21 17.49 8.62
N GLY A 39 4.76 16.29 8.42
CA GLY A 39 5.77 15.69 9.30
C GLY A 39 5.26 14.51 10.13
N GLU A 40 6.10 14.01 11.02
CA GLU A 40 5.90 12.75 11.76
C GLU A 40 4.84 12.80 12.87
N SER A 41 4.38 14.00 13.24
CA SER A 41 3.47 14.22 14.37
C SER A 41 2.04 14.57 13.95
N VAL A 42 1.70 14.39 12.67
CA VAL A 42 0.33 14.60 12.18
C VAL A 42 -0.25 13.30 11.64
N ASP A 43 -1.57 13.19 11.68
CA ASP A 43 -2.28 12.07 11.09
C ASP A 43 -1.96 11.92 9.60
N TYR A 44 -1.99 10.69 9.09
CA TYR A 44 -1.80 10.42 7.68
C TYR A 44 -2.97 10.99 6.88
N ASN A 45 -2.74 12.16 6.30
CA ASN A 45 -3.72 12.94 5.55
C ASN A 45 -3.49 12.88 4.04
N ASN A 46 -2.43 12.22 3.59
CA ASN A 46 -2.10 12.05 2.18
C ASN A 46 -2.06 10.59 1.81
N ILE A 47 -3.12 10.15 1.15
CA ILE A 47 -3.27 8.78 0.69
C ILE A 47 -3.52 8.80 -0.80
N TRP A 48 -2.63 8.14 -1.54
CA TRP A 48 -2.65 8.13 -3.01
C TRP A 48 -2.51 6.71 -3.52
N TYR A 49 -3.20 6.40 -4.62
CA TYR A 49 -2.97 5.18 -5.39
C TYR A 49 -2.48 5.46 -6.81
N ARG A 50 -1.44 4.76 -7.28
CA ARG A 50 -1.05 4.71 -8.69
C ARG A 50 -0.57 3.31 -9.06
N LYS A 51 -0.65 2.89 -10.32
CA LYS A 51 -0.17 1.56 -10.72
C LYS A 51 1.28 1.62 -11.23
N SER A 52 2.24 1.23 -10.39
CA SER A 52 3.69 1.20 -10.71
C SER A 52 4.30 -0.20 -10.66
N TYR A 53 4.21 -0.90 -9.52
CA TYR A 53 4.93 -2.15 -9.23
C TYR A 53 4.03 -3.37 -9.10
N TYR A 54 2.72 -3.20 -8.91
CA TYR A 54 1.78 -4.31 -8.95
C TYR A 54 1.53 -4.78 -10.39
N GLU A 55 1.24 -6.08 -10.55
CA GLU A 55 0.89 -6.69 -11.85
C GLU A 55 -0.37 -6.07 -12.45
N LYS A 56 -1.42 -5.95 -11.64
CA LYS A 56 -2.75 -5.44 -12.01
C LYS A 56 -3.08 -4.19 -11.22
N LYS A 57 -4.06 -3.44 -11.71
CA LYS A 57 -4.68 -2.37 -10.93
C LYS A 57 -5.42 -2.97 -9.75
N ILE A 58 -5.29 -2.35 -8.58
CA ILE A 58 -6.03 -2.73 -7.36
C ILE A 58 -7.19 -1.78 -7.07
N ARG A 59 -7.24 -0.65 -7.80
CA ARG A 59 -8.33 0.34 -7.83
C ARG A 59 -8.51 0.83 -9.27
N ASP A 60 -9.73 1.25 -9.61
CA ASP A 60 -10.05 1.68 -10.97
C ASP A 60 -9.45 3.06 -11.31
N THR A 61 -9.40 3.95 -10.32
CA THR A 61 -8.87 5.32 -10.44
C THR A 61 -7.53 5.46 -9.73
N GLU A 62 -6.69 6.39 -10.20
CA GLU A 62 -5.38 6.74 -9.60
C GLU A 62 -5.44 8.04 -8.80
N ASP A 63 -6.63 8.38 -8.28
CA ASP A 63 -6.87 9.61 -7.54
C ASP A 63 -6.55 9.44 -6.05
N PRO A 64 -6.33 10.54 -5.30
CA PRO A 64 -6.34 10.52 -3.84
C PRO A 64 -7.61 9.88 -3.30
N PHE A 65 -7.50 9.20 -2.17
CA PHE A 65 -8.64 8.60 -1.49
C PHE A 65 -8.48 8.70 0.02
N LEU A 66 -9.53 8.35 0.76
CA LEU A 66 -9.51 8.31 2.22
C LEU A 66 -9.50 6.86 2.70
N ILE A 67 -8.79 6.60 3.79
CA ILE A 67 -8.82 5.35 4.54
C ILE A 67 -9.12 5.73 5.98
N GLU A 68 -10.18 5.17 6.55
CA GLU A 68 -10.47 5.32 7.98
C GLU A 68 -9.58 4.38 8.80
N ASP A 69 -9.52 3.10 8.42
CA ASP A 69 -8.70 2.08 9.06
C ASP A 69 -8.03 1.16 8.02
N TYR A 70 -6.82 0.68 8.34
CA TYR A 70 -6.13 -0.35 7.57
C TYR A 70 -5.44 -1.37 8.48
N GLU A 71 -5.33 -2.61 7.99
CA GLU A 71 -4.60 -3.68 8.67
C GLU A 71 -3.54 -4.29 7.75
N VAL A 72 -2.37 -4.61 8.32
CA VAL A 72 -1.26 -5.27 7.60
C VAL A 72 -0.92 -6.58 8.29
N HIS A 73 -1.01 -7.69 7.56
CA HIS A 73 -0.76 -9.03 8.07
C HIS A 73 0.41 -9.68 7.35
N GLN A 74 1.40 -10.21 8.10
CA GLN A 74 2.48 -11.02 7.55
C GLN A 74 2.12 -12.50 7.69
N ILE A 75 2.04 -13.22 6.57
CA ILE A 75 1.83 -14.67 6.56
C ILE A 75 3.18 -15.35 6.35
N THR A 76 3.67 -16.06 7.37
CA THR A 76 4.87 -16.89 7.27
C THR A 76 4.48 -18.34 6.99
N LYS A 77 5.28 -19.05 6.20
CA LYS A 77 5.22 -20.51 6.18
C LYS A 77 6.06 -21.01 7.34
N GLY A 78 5.46 -21.85 8.19
CA GLY A 78 6.19 -22.63 9.20
C GLY A 78 7.06 -23.71 8.58
#